data_AF-A0A7Z1N574-F1
#
_entry.id   AF-A0A7Z1N574-F1
#
_cell.length_a   1.000
_cell.length_b   1.000
_cell.length_c   1.000
_cell.angle_alpha   90.00
_cell.angle_beta   90.00
_cell.angle_gamma   90.00
#
_symmetry.space_group_name_H-M   'P 1'
#
loop_
_entity.id
_entity.type
_entity.pdbx_description
1 polymer ?
#
loop_
_entity_poly.entity_id
_entity_poly.type
_entity_poly.pdbx_seq_one_letter_code
_entity_poly.pdbx_strand_id
1 'polypeptide(L)' 'MRLMLALALSGLALSTPIIALAKTDLAAAVADPKRPADARALDESRKPAETLAFLGLKPGIK' A
#
# COMPACT_ATOMS: atom_id res chain seq x y z
N MET A 1 19.08 -47.13 1.91
CA MET A 1 19.59 -45.75 1.80
C MET A 1 19.07 -44.96 0.59
N ARG A 2 18.05 -45.44 -0.14
CA ARG A 2 17.45 -44.72 -1.28
C ARG A 2 16.09 -44.08 -0.95
N LEU A 3 15.37 -44.59 0.07
CA LEU A 3 14.07 -44.05 0.50
C LEU A 3 14.18 -42.80 1.40
N MET A 4 15.33 -42.52 2.00
CA MET A 4 15.55 -41.33 2.85
C MET A 4 15.89 -40.08 2.02
N LEU A 5 16.30 -40.25 0.77
CA LEU A 5 16.66 -39.13 -0.12
C LEU A 5 15.44 -38.48 -0.78
N ALA A 6 14.31 -39.18 -0.84
CA ALA A 6 13.09 -38.71 -1.49
C ALA A 6 12.24 -37.76 -0.63
N LEU A 7 12.39 -37.78 0.70
CA LEU A 7 11.56 -36.98 1.61
C LEU A 7 12.09 -35.56 1.84
N ALA A 8 13.32 -35.26 1.44
CA ALA A 8 13.95 -33.96 1.67
C ALA A 8 13.58 -32.87 0.65
N LEU A 9 12.83 -33.20 -0.42
CA LEU A 9 12.62 -32.30 -1.56
C LEU A 9 11.27 -31.57 -1.60
N SER A 10 10.40 -31.77 -0.60
CA SER A 10 9.02 -31.23 -0.64
C SER A 10 8.83 -29.90 0.12
N GLY A 11 9.88 -29.34 0.73
CA GLY A 11 9.76 -28.20 1.66
C GLY A 11 9.99 -26.79 1.09
N LEU A 12 10.35 -26.64 -0.19
CA LEU A 12 10.94 -25.39 -0.70
C LEU A 12 10.02 -24.50 -1.56
N ALA A 13 8.69 -24.59 -1.41
CA ALA A 13 7.76 -23.94 -2.35
C ALA A 13 6.70 -23.00 -1.72
N LEU A 14 6.92 -22.41 -0.53
CA LEU A 14 5.92 -21.53 0.10
C LEU A 14 6.50 -20.22 0.68
N SER A 15 7.38 -19.54 -0.04
CA SER A 15 7.72 -18.16 0.32
C SER A 15 7.95 -17.28 -0.89
N THR A 16 6.93 -17.15 -1.74
CA THR A 16 6.79 -15.94 -2.56
C THR A 16 6.23 -14.84 -1.65
N PRO A 17 7.00 -13.81 -1.27
CA PRO A 17 6.40 -12.66 -0.63
C PRO A 17 5.44 -12.04 -1.64
N ILE A 18 4.13 -12.15 -1.39
CA ILE A 18 3.13 -11.37 -2.09
C ILE A 18 3.32 -9.94 -1.58
N ILE A 19 4.23 -9.21 -2.20
CA ILE A 19 4.29 -7.75 -2.09
C ILE A 19 3.10 -7.27 -2.92
N ALA A 20 1.91 -7.33 -2.33
CA ALA A 20 0.76 -6.62 -2.86
C ALA A 20 1.14 -5.15 -2.79
N LEU A 21 1.52 -4.58 -3.93
CA LEU A 21 1.68 -3.15 -4.09
C LEU A 21 0.26 -2.57 -3.98
N ALA A 22 -0.18 -2.30 -2.75
CA ALA A 22 -1.46 -1.65 -2.52
C ALA A 22 -1.43 -0.36 -3.34
N LYS A 23 -2.33 -0.25 -4.31
CA LYS A 23 -2.47 0.95 -5.10
C LYS A 23 -2.90 2.04 -4.12
N THR A 24 -1.97 2.94 -3.76
CA THR A 24 -2.30 4.06 -2.89
C THR A 24 -3.24 4.99 -3.65
N ASP A 25 -4.52 4.91 -3.33
CA ASP A 25 -5.52 5.84 -3.85
C ASP A 25 -5.51 7.11 -3.00
N LEU A 26 -4.65 8.05 -3.39
CA LEU A 26 -4.53 9.35 -2.71
C LEU A 26 -5.82 10.17 -2.81
N ALA A 27 -6.64 9.96 -3.85
CA ALA A 27 -7.94 10.60 -3.98
C ALA A 27 -8.92 10.07 -2.93
N ALA A 28 -8.91 8.76 -2.65
CA ALA A 28 -9.69 8.18 -1.57
C ALA A 28 -9.27 8.70 -0.18
N ALA A 29 -7.99 8.96 0.04
CA ALA A 29 -7.49 9.56 1.28
C ALA A 29 -8.02 11.01 1.47
N VAL A 30 -8.09 11.80 0.39
CA VAL A 30 -8.74 13.11 0.42
C VAL A 30 -10.26 12.95 0.58
N ALA A 31 -10.90 11.95 0.00
CA ALA A 31 -12.35 11.76 0.16
C ALA A 31 -12.77 11.17 1.52
N ASP A 32 -11.83 10.83 2.42
CA ASP A 32 -12.14 10.08 3.65
C ASP A 32 -13.14 10.85 4.56
N PRO A 33 -14.34 10.28 4.81
CA PRO A 33 -15.36 10.92 5.65
C PRO A 33 -14.94 11.05 7.11
N LYS A 34 -13.93 10.30 7.57
CA LYS A 34 -13.37 10.40 8.93
C LYS A 34 -12.53 11.65 9.13
N ARG A 35 -12.13 12.35 8.06
CA ARG A 35 -11.41 13.63 8.18
C ARG A 35 -12.25 14.66 8.93
N PRO A 36 -11.67 15.52 9.79
CA PRO A 36 -12.40 16.61 10.44
C PRO A 36 -13.08 17.53 9.43
N ALA A 37 -14.28 18.02 9.75
CA ALA A 37 -15.05 18.89 8.85
C ALA A 37 -14.30 20.20 8.54
N ASP A 38 -13.65 20.81 9.53
CA ASP A 38 -12.85 22.03 9.36
C ASP A 38 -11.66 21.79 8.43
N ALA A 39 -11.06 20.60 8.48
CA ALA A 39 -9.98 20.24 7.57
C ALA A 39 -10.48 20.11 6.13
N ARG A 40 -11.68 19.55 5.91
CA ARG A 40 -12.30 19.47 4.58
C ARG A 40 -12.69 20.84 4.04
N ALA A 41 -13.22 21.73 4.87
CA ALA A 41 -13.59 23.09 4.45
C ALA A 41 -12.38 23.87 3.87
N LEU A 42 -11.18 23.60 4.38
CA LEU A 42 -9.96 24.24 3.92
C LEU A 42 -9.37 23.65 2.63
N ASP A 43 -9.89 22.51 2.14
CA ASP A 43 -9.37 21.84 0.94
C ASP A 43 -9.44 22.75 -0.29
N GLU A 44 -10.48 23.60 -0.38
CA GLU A 44 -10.64 24.54 -1.49
C GLU A 44 -9.43 25.47 -1.62
N SER A 45 -8.92 25.96 -0.49
CA SER A 45 -7.74 26.84 -0.41
C SER A 45 -6.43 26.07 -0.47
N ARG A 46 -6.39 24.86 0.11
CA ARG A 46 -5.15 24.08 0.33
C ARG A 46 -4.81 23.14 -0.82
N LYS A 47 -5.77 22.85 -1.71
CA LYS A 47 -5.57 22.01 -2.90
C LYS A 47 -4.82 20.71 -2.59
N PRO A 48 -5.34 19.88 -1.65
CA PRO A 48 -4.61 18.72 -1.15
C PRO A 48 -4.39 17.66 -2.25
N ALA A 49 -5.32 17.50 -3.19
CA ALA A 49 -5.17 16.53 -4.28
C ALA A 49 -3.99 16.91 -5.20
N GLU A 50 -3.90 18.18 -5.56
CA GLU A 50 -2.85 18.74 -6.39
C GLU A 50 -1.49 18.68 -5.68
N THR A 51 -1.48 18.99 -4.38
CA THR A 51 -0.28 18.88 -3.54
C THR A 51 0.22 17.44 -3.48
N LEU A 52 -0.68 16.47 -3.24
CA LEU A 52 -0.34 15.05 -3.20
C LEU A 52 0.15 14.54 -4.56
N ALA A 53 -0.45 15.01 -5.65
CA ALA A 53 -0.01 14.71 -7.01
C ALA A 53 1.39 15.28 -7.29
N PHE A 54 1.65 16.53 -6.88
CA PHE A 54 2.96 17.18 -7.01
C PHE A 54 4.06 16.42 -6.24
N LEU A 55 3.76 15.95 -5.02
CA LEU A 55 4.72 15.24 -4.18
C LEU A 55 5.09 13.85 -4.72
N GLY A 56 4.31 13.27 -5.63
CA GLY A 56 4.64 11.99 -6.26
C GLY A 56 4.84 10.83 -5.26
N LEU A 57 4.05 10.83 -4.17
CA LEU A 57 4.19 9.88 -3.07
C LEU A 57 3.95 8.45 -3.53
N LYS A 58 4.85 7.55 -3.13
CA LYS A 58 4.77 6.10 -3.34
C LYS A 58 4.21 5.40 -2.10
N PRO A 59 3.61 4.22 -2.23
CA PRO A 59 3.22 3.40 -1.08
C PRO A 59 4.43 3.09 -0.18
N GLY A 60 4.26 3.17 1.15
CA GLY A 60 5.26 2.71 2.13
C GLY A 60 6.31 3.73 2.57
N ILE A 61 6.24 4.98 2.11
CA ILE A 61 7.07 6.07 2.62
C ILE A 61 6.54 6.47 4.02
N LYS A 62 7.42 6.58 5.02
CA LYS A 62 7.09 6.98 6.40
C LYS A 62 7.41 8.44 6.65
#